data_AF-A0A662KJV5-F1
#
_entry.id   AF-A0A662KJV5-F1
#
_cell.length_a   1.000
_cell.length_b   1.000
_cell.length_c   1.000
_cell.angle_alpha   90.00
_cell.angle_beta   90.00
_cell.angle_gamma   90.00
#
_symmetry.space_group_name_H-M   'P 1'
#
loop_
_entity.id
_entity.type
_entity.pdbx_description
1 polymer ?
#
loop_
_entity_poly.entity_id
_entity_poly.type
_entity_poly.pdbx_seq_one_letter_code
_entity_poly.pdbx_strand_id
1 'polypeptide(L)'
;KIRSDVAPLNDLMDTILREGGVVSAKDPTRGGIANALNELSEKSGVMIEVWEEKIPISDAVRSACEMLGLDPLEIGNEGKVVVGVVKEKAEDILDAMKRHPLGKDAEIIGEVKGGRGVFMETVVGGRRRIPKPIGDPIPRIC
;
A
#
# COMPACT_ATOMS: atom_id res chain seq x y z
N LYS A 1 14.31 -16.22 5.37
CA LYS A 1 13.62 -16.93 4.25
C LYS A 1 12.43 -16.09 3.84
N ILE A 2 12.34 -15.68 2.57
CA ILE A 2 11.18 -14.97 2.03
C ILE A 2 10.06 -15.98 1.76
N ARG A 3 8.82 -15.61 2.08
CA ARG A 3 7.61 -16.38 1.80
C ARG A 3 6.60 -15.44 1.16
N SER A 4 5.78 -15.97 0.24
CA SER A 4 4.64 -15.23 -0.28
C SER A 4 3.68 -14.87 0.87
N ASP A 5 3.07 -13.70 0.76
CA ASP A 5 2.04 -13.21 1.68
C ASP A 5 0.62 -13.67 1.30
N VAL A 6 0.48 -14.54 0.29
CA VAL A 6 -0.80 -15.00 -0.25
C VAL A 6 -1.78 -15.40 0.86
N ALA A 7 -2.89 -14.68 0.94
CA ALA A 7 -3.91 -14.90 1.96
C ALA A 7 -5.26 -14.29 1.52
N PRO A 8 -6.38 -14.92 1.87
CA PRO A 8 -7.69 -14.33 1.64
C PRO A 8 -7.91 -13.15 2.61
N LEU A 9 -8.34 -12.01 2.08
CA LEU A 9 -8.49 -10.76 2.84
C LEU A 9 -9.92 -10.48 3.28
N ASN A 10 -10.88 -11.33 2.95
CA ASN A 10 -12.30 -11.11 3.24
C ASN A 10 -12.57 -10.91 4.75
N ASP A 11 -11.93 -11.70 5.63
CA ASP A 11 -12.13 -11.58 7.08
C ASP A 11 -11.52 -10.27 7.65
N LEU A 12 -10.36 -9.87 7.13
CA LEU A 12 -9.75 -8.57 7.45
C LEU A 12 -10.63 -7.42 6.98
N MET A 13 -11.18 -7.51 5.76
CA MET A 13 -12.09 -6.50 5.21
C MET A 13 -13.38 -6.40 6.02
N ASP A 14 -13.99 -7.54 6.39
CA ASP A 14 -15.18 -7.56 7.25
C ASP A 14 -14.90 -6.92 8.61
N THR A 15 -13.70 -7.12 9.17
CA THR A 15 -13.29 -6.49 10.44
C THR A 15 -13.28 -4.96 10.33
N ILE A 16 -12.64 -4.39 9.31
CA ILE A 16 -12.53 -2.93 9.19
C ILE A 16 -13.81 -2.26 8.68
N LEU A 17 -14.62 -2.95 7.88
CA LEU A 17 -15.87 -2.39 7.36
C LEU A 17 -16.90 -2.18 8.48
N ARG A 18 -16.82 -2.95 9.57
CA ARG A 18 -17.67 -2.78 10.77
C ARG A 18 -17.36 -1.51 11.55
N GLU A 19 -16.11 -1.01 11.51
CA GLU A 19 -15.74 0.27 12.15
C GLU A 19 -16.33 1.47 11.40
N GLY A 20 -16.60 1.31 10.10
CA GLY A 20 -17.08 2.35 9.20
C GLY A 20 -16.01 3.36 8.81
N GLY A 21 -16.26 4.14 7.75
CA GLY A 21 -15.34 5.19 7.30
C GLY A 21 -14.36 4.77 6.19
N VAL A 22 -14.36 3.51 5.76
CA VAL A 22 -13.68 3.09 4.54
C VAL A 22 -14.39 3.69 3.32
N VAL A 23 -13.64 4.38 2.45
CA VAL A 23 -14.16 5.03 1.23
C VAL A 23 -13.63 4.40 -0.06
N SER A 24 -12.50 3.70 0.01
CA SER A 24 -11.95 2.96 -1.11
C SER A 24 -11.05 1.84 -0.61
N ALA A 25 -10.91 0.77 -1.39
CA ALA A 25 -9.98 -0.31 -1.12
C ALA A 25 -9.46 -0.88 -2.44
N LYS A 26 -8.18 -1.27 -2.46
CA LYS A 26 -7.56 -1.95 -3.60
C LYS A 26 -6.42 -2.85 -3.12
N ASP A 27 -6.42 -4.08 -3.57
CA ASP A 27 -5.31 -5.03 -3.40
C ASP A 27 -4.15 -4.68 -4.35
N PRO A 28 -2.91 -4.53 -3.85
CA PRO A 28 -1.75 -4.18 -4.66
C PRO A 28 -1.12 -5.42 -5.31
N THR A 29 -1.87 -6.09 -6.19
CA THR A 29 -1.39 -7.24 -6.98
C THR A 29 -0.42 -6.77 -8.08
N ARG A 30 -0.75 -6.87 -9.38
CA ARG A 30 0.20 -6.52 -10.45
C ARG A 30 0.60 -5.04 -10.42
N GLY A 31 1.91 -4.80 -10.43
CA GLY A 31 2.51 -3.46 -10.31
C GLY A 31 2.51 -2.89 -8.89
N GLY A 32 2.18 -3.72 -7.89
CA GLY A 32 2.33 -3.42 -6.48
C GLY A 32 1.56 -2.20 -5.98
N ILE A 33 2.05 -1.65 -4.88
CA ILE A 33 1.44 -0.48 -4.24
C ILE A 33 1.56 0.78 -5.10
N ALA A 34 2.62 0.89 -5.92
CA ALA A 34 2.80 2.00 -6.85
C ALA A 34 1.64 2.08 -7.85
N ASN A 35 1.25 0.96 -8.47
CA ASN A 35 0.10 0.93 -9.37
C ASN A 35 -1.22 1.14 -8.62
N ALA A 36 -1.39 0.49 -7.45
CA ALA A 36 -2.62 0.62 -6.66
C ALA A 36 -2.93 2.07 -6.29
N LEU A 37 -1.93 2.81 -5.79
CA LEU A 37 -2.09 4.22 -5.43
C LEU A 37 -2.33 5.11 -6.65
N ASN A 38 -1.65 4.86 -7.77
CA ASN A 38 -1.87 5.62 -9.00
C ASN A 38 -3.29 5.40 -9.53
N GLU A 39 -3.81 4.18 -9.53
CA GLU A 39 -5.20 3.92 -9.92
C GLU A 39 -6.21 4.61 -8.99
N LEU A 40 -5.98 4.60 -7.67
CA LEU A 40 -6.84 5.29 -6.70
C LEU A 40 -6.83 6.81 -6.93
N SER A 41 -5.65 7.39 -7.15
CA SER A 41 -5.47 8.80 -7.49
C SER A 41 -6.17 9.18 -8.79
N GLU A 42 -5.98 8.39 -9.86
CA GLU A 42 -6.58 8.60 -11.19
C GLU A 42 -8.11 8.55 -11.14
N LYS A 43 -8.68 7.50 -10.52
CA LYS A 43 -10.14 7.30 -10.45
C LYS A 43 -10.84 8.31 -9.55
N SER A 44 -10.16 8.79 -8.52
CA SER A 44 -10.74 9.74 -7.54
C SER A 44 -10.44 11.20 -7.88
N GLY A 45 -9.49 11.46 -8.79
CA GLY A 45 -9.09 12.83 -9.15
C GLY A 45 -8.36 13.58 -8.04
N VAL A 46 -7.62 12.87 -7.18
CA VAL A 46 -6.95 13.41 -5.99
C VAL A 46 -5.44 13.22 -6.02
N MET A 47 -4.70 13.96 -5.20
CA MET A 47 -3.27 13.71 -4.96
C MET A 47 -3.11 12.83 -3.73
N ILE A 48 -2.20 11.86 -3.77
CA ILE A 48 -1.83 11.04 -2.62
C ILE A 48 -0.38 11.35 -2.26
N GLU A 49 -0.17 11.77 -1.03
CA GLU A 49 1.15 11.95 -0.42
C GLU A 49 1.46 10.73 0.44
N VAL A 50 2.61 10.10 0.21
CA VAL A 50 3.06 8.88 0.86
C VAL A 50 4.33 9.17 1.65
N TRP A 51 4.47 8.63 2.85
CA TRP A 51 5.67 8.72 3.67
C TRP A 51 6.49 7.43 3.53
N GLU A 52 7.67 7.51 2.89
CA GLU A 52 8.50 6.33 2.59
C GLU A 52 8.84 5.52 3.85
N GLU A 53 9.16 6.21 4.94
CA GLU A 53 9.51 5.63 6.23
C GLU A 53 8.38 4.83 6.88
N LYS A 54 7.12 5.09 6.49
CA LYS A 54 5.92 4.44 7.05
C LYS A 54 5.51 3.20 6.27
N ILE A 55 6.08 2.95 5.08
CA ILE A 55 5.72 1.78 4.28
C ILE A 55 6.35 0.52 4.92
N PRO A 56 5.54 -0.43 5.43
CA PRO A 56 6.08 -1.61 6.10
C PRO A 56 6.69 -2.58 5.08
N ILE A 57 8.02 -2.61 5.00
CA ILE A 57 8.78 -3.51 4.14
C ILE A 57 9.73 -4.32 5.02
N SER A 58 9.59 -5.65 5.01
CA SER A 58 10.48 -6.53 5.77
C SER A 58 11.92 -6.46 5.26
N ASP A 59 12.90 -6.59 6.15
CA ASP A 59 14.33 -6.55 5.79
C ASP A 59 14.68 -7.59 4.71
N ALA A 60 14.09 -8.78 4.78
CA ALA A 60 14.34 -9.82 3.78
C ALA A 60 13.87 -9.41 2.38
N VAL A 61 12.72 -8.74 2.27
CA VAL A 61 12.20 -8.21 0.98
C VAL A 61 13.08 -7.05 0.52
N ARG A 62 13.47 -6.14 1.41
CA ARG A 62 14.37 -5.04 1.10
C ARG A 62 15.70 -5.54 0.52
N SER A 63 16.37 -6.46 1.22
CA SER A 63 17.64 -7.04 0.75
C SER A 63 17.49 -7.77 -0.57
N ALA A 64 16.40 -8.52 -0.79
CA ALA A 64 16.18 -9.19 -2.07
C ALA A 64 15.93 -8.21 -3.22
N CYS A 65 15.15 -7.15 -2.99
CA CYS A 65 14.90 -6.11 -3.99
C CYS A 65 16.20 -5.38 -4.34
N GLU A 66 17.01 -5.03 -3.35
CA GLU A 66 18.34 -4.42 -3.57
C GLU A 66 19.27 -5.33 -4.39
N MET A 67 19.35 -6.63 -4.05
CA MET A 67 20.18 -7.59 -4.78
C MET A 67 19.73 -7.79 -6.24
N LEU A 68 18.43 -7.68 -6.51
CA LEU A 68 17.84 -7.91 -7.82
C LEU A 68 17.66 -6.62 -8.65
N GLY A 69 17.95 -5.45 -8.07
CA GLY A 69 17.71 -4.16 -8.71
C GLY A 69 16.22 -3.86 -8.93
N LEU A 70 15.37 -4.34 -8.03
CA LEU A 70 13.92 -4.16 -8.09
C LEU A 70 13.46 -3.07 -7.11
N ASP A 71 12.43 -2.31 -7.48
CA ASP A 71 11.74 -1.42 -6.55
C ASP A 71 10.65 -2.21 -5.80
N PRO A 72 10.71 -2.32 -4.46
CA PRO A 72 9.70 -3.04 -3.68
C PRO A 72 8.28 -2.48 -3.87
N LEU A 73 8.13 -1.22 -4.27
CA LEU A 73 6.81 -0.61 -4.49
C LEU A 73 6.11 -1.14 -5.76
N GLU A 74 6.86 -1.72 -6.69
CA GLU A 74 6.33 -2.25 -7.96
C GLU A 74 6.08 -3.76 -7.90
N ILE A 75 6.49 -4.42 -6.82
CA ILE A 75 6.30 -5.87 -6.64
C ILE A 75 4.88 -6.15 -6.15
N GLY A 76 4.23 -7.12 -6.79
CA GLY A 76 2.90 -7.52 -6.41
C GLY A 76 2.79 -8.27 -5.08
N ASN A 77 1.66 -8.04 -4.41
CA ASN A 77 1.25 -8.67 -3.16
C ASN A 77 -0.03 -9.50 -3.38
N GLU A 78 -0.14 -10.64 -2.70
CA GLU A 78 -1.28 -11.56 -2.83
C GLU A 78 -2.08 -11.72 -1.53
N GLY A 79 -1.78 -10.87 -0.53
CA GLY A 79 -2.44 -10.87 0.78
C GLY A 79 -2.34 -9.52 1.48
N LYS A 80 -2.45 -8.42 0.72
CA LYS A 80 -2.43 -7.04 1.23
C LYS A 80 -3.56 -6.22 0.62
N VAL A 81 -3.93 -5.14 1.32
CA VAL A 81 -4.92 -4.17 0.85
C VAL A 81 -4.45 -2.76 1.17
N VAL A 82 -4.64 -1.84 0.22
CA VAL A 82 -4.56 -0.39 0.40
C VAL A 82 -5.97 0.11 0.63
N VAL A 83 -6.17 0.86 1.70
CA VAL A 83 -7.50 1.35 2.11
C VAL A 83 -7.48 2.87 2.21
N GLY A 84 -8.39 3.53 1.52
CA GLY A 84 -8.71 4.94 1.74
C GLY A 84 -9.80 5.06 2.79
N VAL A 85 -9.60 5.94 3.77
CA VAL A 85 -10.50 6.13 4.92
C VAL A 85 -10.80 7.61 5.15
N VAL A 86 -11.93 7.90 5.79
CA VAL A 86 -12.19 9.25 6.33
C VAL A 86 -11.22 9.54 7.47
N LYS A 87 -10.73 10.78 7.55
CA LYS A 87 -9.64 11.18 8.44
C LYS A 87 -9.96 10.88 9.91
N GLU A 88 -11.20 11.08 10.31
CA GLU A 88 -11.69 10.91 11.68
C GLU A 88 -11.71 9.44 12.12
N LYS A 89 -11.60 8.50 11.17
CA LYS A 89 -11.62 7.05 11.41
C LYS A 89 -10.27 6.35 11.16
N ALA A 90 -9.23 7.09 10.81
CA ALA A 90 -7.94 6.50 10.44
C ALA A 90 -7.34 5.65 11.57
N GLU A 91 -7.27 6.18 12.78
CA GLU A 91 -6.73 5.46 13.95
C GLU A 91 -7.62 4.28 14.36
N ASP A 92 -8.95 4.47 14.44
CA ASP A 92 -9.91 3.40 14.78
C ASP A 92 -9.77 2.19 13.83
N ILE A 93 -9.68 2.46 12.52
CA ILE A 93 -9.52 1.42 11.49
C ILE A 93 -8.13 0.79 11.58
N LEU A 94 -7.07 1.57 11.79
CA LEU A 94 -5.72 1.05 11.96
C LEU A 94 -5.63 0.09 13.14
N ASP A 95 -6.21 0.46 14.28
CA ASP A 95 -6.28 -0.38 15.47
C ASP A 95 -7.07 -1.66 15.19
N ALA A 96 -8.20 -1.58 14.48
CA ALA A 96 -8.95 -2.74 14.06
C ALA A 96 -8.15 -3.67 13.14
N MET A 97 -7.40 -3.13 12.18
CA MET A 97 -6.49 -3.92 11.32
C MET A 97 -5.41 -4.62 12.15
N LYS A 98 -4.77 -3.90 13.07
CA LYS A 98 -3.66 -4.44 13.89
C LYS A 98 -4.10 -5.55 14.84
N ARG A 99 -5.38 -5.59 15.23
CA ARG A 99 -5.96 -6.71 16.00
C ARG A 99 -6.13 -7.99 15.17
N HIS A 100 -6.16 -7.91 13.85
CA HIS A 100 -6.34 -9.05 12.96
C HIS A 100 -4.96 -9.63 12.53
N PRO A 101 -4.77 -10.97 12.49
CA PRO A 101 -3.47 -11.57 12.17
C PRO A 101 -2.85 -11.12 10.85
N LEU A 102 -3.67 -10.90 9.81
CA LEU A 102 -3.22 -10.41 8.50
C LEU A 102 -2.91 -8.90 8.48
N GLY A 103 -3.42 -8.14 9.45
CA GLY A 103 -3.26 -6.68 9.54
C GLY A 103 -2.30 -6.23 10.64
N LYS A 104 -1.60 -7.16 11.32
CA LYS A 104 -0.68 -6.85 12.44
C LYS A 104 0.39 -5.80 12.09
N ASP A 105 0.82 -5.75 10.83
CA ASP A 105 1.85 -4.84 10.31
C ASP A 105 1.21 -3.68 9.49
N ALA A 106 -0.10 -3.46 9.61
CA ALA A 106 -0.78 -2.36 8.94
C ALA A 106 -0.23 -1.02 9.44
N GLU A 107 -0.21 -0.01 8.58
CA GLU A 107 0.31 1.31 8.92
C GLU A 107 -0.41 2.38 8.10
N ILE A 108 -0.54 3.59 8.66
CA ILE A 108 -0.98 4.75 7.90
C ILE A 108 0.24 5.29 7.14
N ILE A 109 0.26 5.05 5.84
CA ILE A 109 1.42 5.35 4.99
C ILE A 109 1.36 6.71 4.29
N GLY A 110 0.30 7.49 4.50
CA GLY A 110 0.12 8.72 3.76
C GLY A 110 -1.24 9.36 3.96
N GLU A 111 -1.51 10.38 3.16
CA GLU A 111 -2.77 11.11 3.18
C GLU A 111 -3.17 11.64 1.79
N VAL A 112 -4.45 11.93 1.64
CA VAL A 112 -5.01 12.53 0.43
C VAL A 112 -4.94 14.05 0.53
N LYS A 113 -4.51 14.70 -0.55
CA LYS A 113 -4.35 16.14 -0.68
C LYS A 113 -5.04 16.66 -1.95
N GLY A 114 -5.15 17.98 -2.07
CA GLY A 114 -5.61 18.63 -3.30
C GLY A 114 -4.61 18.44 -4.46
N GLY A 115 -5.13 18.20 -5.67
CA GLY A 115 -4.31 18.00 -6.88
C GLY A 115 -4.52 16.61 -7.48
N ARG A 116 -3.55 16.13 -8.27
CA ARG A 116 -3.56 14.79 -8.87
C ARG A 116 -2.17 14.15 -8.85
N GLY A 117 -2.12 12.82 -8.84
CA GLY A 117 -0.90 12.02 -8.87
C GLY A 117 -0.46 11.52 -7.49
N VAL A 118 0.58 10.70 -7.48
CA VAL A 118 1.14 10.11 -6.25
C VAL A 118 2.55 10.65 -6.04
N PHE A 119 2.80 11.16 -4.83
CA PHE A 119 4.08 11.70 -4.42
C PHE A 119 4.53 11.03 -3.13
N MET A 120 5.83 10.84 -3.00
CA MET A 120 6.44 10.27 -1.81
C MET A 120 7.40 11.27 -1.19
N GLU A 121 7.24 11.50 0.10
CA GLU A 121 8.26 12.08 0.96
C GLU A 121 9.27 10.98 1.31
N THR A 122 10.53 11.23 0.94
CA THR A 122 11.62 10.28 1.15
C THR A 122 12.17 10.41 2.56
N VAL A 123 12.87 9.37 3.02
CA VAL A 123 13.52 9.35 4.36
C VAL A 123 14.52 10.49 4.60
N VAL A 124 15.00 11.14 3.52
CA VAL A 124 15.91 12.30 3.58
C VAL A 124 15.18 13.64 3.48
N GLY A 125 13.84 13.65 3.55
CA GLY A 125 12.97 14.84 3.48
C GLY A 125 12.76 15.39 2.06
N GLY A 126 13.19 14.66 1.04
CA GLY A 126 12.94 15.02 -0.35
C GLY A 126 11.54 14.60 -0.79
N ARG A 127 11.03 15.19 -1.87
CA ARG A 127 9.74 14.78 -2.45
C ARG A 127 9.93 14.32 -3.88
N ARG A 128 9.44 13.12 -4.22
CA ARG A 128 9.48 12.58 -5.58
C ARG A 128 8.10 12.08 -6.03
N ARG A 129 7.87 12.05 -7.34
CA ARG A 129 6.67 11.42 -7.91
C ARG A 129 6.86 9.90 -7.92
N ILE A 130 5.81 9.15 -7.58
CA ILE A 130 5.72 7.71 -7.85
C ILE A 130 4.98 7.53 -9.18
N PRO A 131 5.67 7.21 -10.28
CA PRO A 131 5.02 6.95 -11.55
C PRO A 131 4.18 5.67 -11.47
N LYS A 132 3.18 5.56 -12.35
CA LYS A 132 2.52 4.30 -12.60
C LYS A 132 3.52 3.35 -13.28
N PRO A 133 3.71 2.11 -12.78
CA PRO A 133 4.58 1.14 -13.44
C PRO A 133 4.09 0.82 -14.85
N ILE A 134 5.01 0.55 -15.77
CA ILE A 134 4.68 0.13 -17.15
C ILE A 134 4.08 -1.29 -17.15
N GLY A 135 4.49 -2.12 -16.19
CA GLY A 135 4.02 -3.48 -15.95
C GLY A 135 4.71 -4.07 -14.72
N ASP A 136 4.34 -5.30 -14.35
CA ASP A 136 5.00 -6.00 -13.25
C ASP A 136 6.41 -6.45 -13.68
N PRO A 137 7.46 -6.20 -12.87
CA PRO A 137 8.83 -6.58 -13.24
C PRO A 137 9.07 -8.09 -13.18
N ILE A 138 8.21 -8.86 -12.50
CA ILE A 138 8.39 -10.31 -12.34
C ILE A 138 7.49 -11.06 -13.34
N PRO A 139 8.08 -11.79 -14.32
CA PRO A 139 7.28 -12.60 -15.23
C PRO A 139 6.62 -13.76 -14.46
N ARG A 140 5.34 -14.02 -14.75
CA ARG A 140 4.55 -15.10 -14.12
C ARG A 140 4.44 -14.98 -12.59
N ILE A 141 4.38 -13.75 -12.07
CA ILE A 141 4.26 -13.48 -10.63
C ILE A 141 2.98 -14.05 -9.99
N CYS A 142 1.88 -14.10 -10.75
CA CYS A 142 0.57 -14.61 -10.35
C CYS A 142 -0.15 -15.34 -11.48
#